data_AF-A0A819FNE4-F1
#
_entry.id   AF-A0A819FNE4-F1
#
_cell.length_a   1.000
_cell.length_b   1.000
_cell.length_c   1.000
_cell.angle_alpha   90.00
_cell.angle_beta   90.00
_cell.angle_gamma   90.00
#
_symmetry.space_group_name_H-M   'P 1'
#
loop_
_entity.id
_entity.type
_entity.pdbx_description
1 polymer ?
#
loop_
_entity_poly.entity_id
_entity_poly.type
_entity_poly.pdbx_seq_one_letter_code
_entity_poly.pdbx_strand_id
1 'polypeptide(L)'
;MSQARVTTRFLDVGEDPNKTLPPLEGYAKKDLLSITEAIKLITLDVPIHNIDSMVWTAKRSAREPKDGLTSDELASIYLYTLEWPEGYDSFYKLLNQKLRSKQRKHLKPWFSYLKLFLTGLYKLPSIRKNIWRGIPGNVSHLYEKDCIWWGFSSCTGTMATVEQFFDRSSERTLFLIECINGKDIKAYSAHDDENEILLMPGAYFTVIDKYSPADNLYIVHLREESPPYQLLEPPFDLTSVNTTTVLPKSQAASEPTA
;
A
#
# COMPACT_ATOMS: atom_id res chain seq x y z
N MET A 1 -26.59 -0.78 -18.43
CA MET A 1 -26.10 0.39 -17.67
C MET A 1 -25.08 -0.14 -16.67
N SER A 2 -23.79 -0.07 -16.98
CA SER A 2 -22.74 -0.46 -16.05
C SER A 2 -22.60 0.65 -15.01
N GLN A 3 -23.12 0.43 -13.80
CA GLN A 3 -22.67 1.22 -12.66
C GLN A 3 -21.15 1.06 -12.58
N ALA A 4 -20.42 2.16 -12.68
CA ALA A 4 -19.00 2.19 -12.40
C ALA A 4 -18.83 1.58 -11.00
N ARG A 5 -18.13 0.45 -10.89
CA ARG A 5 -17.68 -0.07 -9.60
C ARG A 5 -16.78 1.02 -9.02
N VAL A 6 -17.31 1.82 -8.11
CA VAL A 6 -16.53 2.83 -7.42
C VAL A 6 -15.45 2.08 -6.65
N THR A 7 -14.19 2.23 -7.07
CA THR A 7 -13.10 1.57 -6.39
C THR A 7 -12.90 2.20 -5.01
N THR A 8 -13.40 1.55 -3.97
CA THR A 8 -13.39 2.14 -2.63
C THR A 8 -12.01 2.17 -1.98
N ARG A 9 -11.02 1.42 -2.50
CA ARG A 9 -9.63 1.40 -1.96
C ARG A 9 -8.85 2.70 -2.20
N PHE A 10 -9.05 3.35 -3.35
CA PHE A 10 -8.47 4.67 -3.59
C PHE A 10 -9.09 5.72 -2.67
N LEU A 11 -10.35 5.51 -2.33
CA LEU A 11 -11.18 6.39 -1.50
C LEU A 11 -11.15 6.04 -0.01
N ASP A 12 -10.35 5.06 0.42
CA ASP A 12 -10.32 4.61 1.82
C ASP A 12 -9.90 5.77 2.74
N VAL A 13 -10.90 6.37 3.39
CA VAL A 13 -10.73 7.45 4.35
C VAL A 13 -10.74 6.84 5.74
N GLY A 14 -9.56 6.65 6.31
CA GLY A 14 -9.42 6.65 7.76
C GLY A 14 -8.67 7.93 8.12
N GLU A 15 -9.16 8.68 9.11
CA GLU A 15 -8.36 9.74 9.69
C GLU A 15 -7.12 9.11 10.30
N ASP A 16 -5.97 9.35 9.68
CA ASP A 16 -4.70 9.11 10.35
C ASP A 16 -4.70 9.90 11.66
N PRO A 17 -4.23 9.29 12.75
CA PRO A 17 -4.32 9.91 14.05
C PRO A 17 -3.53 11.23 14.08
N ASN A 18 -4.14 12.29 14.61
CA ASN A 18 -3.49 13.58 14.88
C ASN A 18 -2.32 13.51 15.89
N LYS A 19 -1.93 12.31 16.32
CA LYS A 19 -0.76 12.05 17.17
C LYS A 19 0.04 10.93 16.53
N THR A 20 1.35 11.11 16.49
CA THR A 20 2.30 10.08 16.08
C THR A 20 2.12 8.82 16.92
N LEU A 21 1.92 7.69 16.26
CA LEU A 21 1.85 6.39 16.90
C LEU A 21 3.27 5.80 17.06
N PRO A 22 3.45 4.81 17.95
CA PRO A 22 4.68 4.02 17.97
C PRO A 22 4.94 3.35 16.62
N PRO A 23 6.20 3.01 16.29
CA PRO A 23 6.53 2.22 15.10
C PRO A 23 5.74 0.92 14.95
N LEU A 24 5.61 0.44 13.72
CA LEU A 24 5.05 -0.86 13.39
C LEU A 24 6.16 -1.92 13.52
N GLU A 25 6.23 -2.52 14.70
CA GLU A 25 7.26 -3.49 15.08
C GLU A 25 6.68 -4.81 15.61
N GLY A 26 7.53 -5.83 15.69
CA GLY A 26 7.20 -7.13 16.30
C GLY A 26 6.47 -8.11 15.38
N TYR A 27 5.85 -7.63 14.31
CA TYR A 27 5.32 -8.49 13.25
C TYR A 27 6.46 -9.17 12.48
N ALA A 28 7.62 -8.51 12.31
CA ALA A 28 8.77 -9.06 11.61
C ALA A 28 9.35 -10.31 12.30
N LYS A 29 9.16 -10.41 13.62
CA LYS A 29 9.60 -11.55 14.45
C LYS A 29 8.68 -12.77 14.36
N LYS A 30 7.54 -12.66 13.64
CA LYS A 30 6.66 -13.81 13.39
C LYS A 30 7.28 -14.73 12.35
N ASP A 31 7.00 -16.02 12.50
CA ASP A 31 7.28 -17.00 11.46
C ASP A 31 6.51 -16.65 10.19
N LEU A 32 7.13 -16.93 9.04
CA LEU A 32 6.47 -16.77 7.75
C LEU A 32 5.50 -17.95 7.55
N LEU A 33 4.20 -17.67 7.59
CA LEU A 33 3.14 -18.66 7.47
C LEU A 33 2.48 -18.62 6.09
N SER A 34 1.76 -19.69 5.73
CA SER A 34 0.88 -19.66 4.56
C SER A 34 -0.27 -18.66 4.76
N ILE A 35 -0.91 -18.23 3.66
CA ILE A 35 -2.03 -17.28 3.77
C ILE A 35 -3.19 -17.87 4.59
N THR A 36 -3.44 -19.18 4.47
CA THR A 36 -4.52 -19.86 5.21
C THR A 36 -4.26 -19.84 6.71
N GLU A 37 -3.04 -20.11 7.14
CA GLU A 37 -2.66 -20.08 8.56
C GLU A 37 -2.66 -18.67 9.13
N ALA A 38 -2.13 -17.70 8.38
CA ALA A 38 -2.10 -16.30 8.79
C ALA A 38 -3.52 -15.73 8.98
N ILE A 39 -4.45 -16.05 8.07
CA ILE A 39 -5.85 -15.61 8.17
C ILE A 39 -6.57 -16.32 9.31
N LYS A 40 -6.33 -17.63 9.51
CA LYS A 40 -6.91 -18.37 10.63
C LYS A 40 -6.64 -17.69 11.96
N LEU A 41 -5.41 -17.20 12.18
CA LEU A 41 -5.04 -16.48 13.40
C LEU A 41 -5.80 -15.16 13.59
N ILE A 42 -6.09 -14.42 12.52
CA ILE A 42 -6.92 -13.20 12.58
C ILE A 42 -8.35 -13.57 12.99
N THR A 43 -8.91 -14.62 12.37
CA THR A 43 -10.31 -15.01 12.55
C THR A 43 -10.63 -15.61 13.92
N LEU A 44 -9.62 -15.94 14.72
CA LEU A 44 -9.83 -16.33 16.12
C LEU A 44 -10.45 -15.20 16.95
N ASP A 45 -10.05 -13.95 16.66
CA ASP A 45 -10.46 -12.77 17.43
C ASP A 45 -11.33 -11.80 16.62
N VAL A 46 -11.25 -11.84 15.29
CA VAL A 46 -11.90 -10.88 14.39
C VAL A 46 -12.74 -11.62 13.36
N PRO A 47 -14.08 -11.66 13.49
CA PRO A 47 -14.92 -12.25 12.45
C PRO A 47 -14.83 -11.40 11.18
N ILE A 48 -14.50 -12.03 10.06
CA ILE A 48 -14.43 -11.38 8.75
C ILE A 48 -15.41 -12.09 7.81
N HIS A 49 -16.29 -11.31 7.21
CA HIS A 49 -17.31 -11.82 6.29
C HIS A 49 -16.68 -12.60 5.13
N ASN A 50 -17.17 -13.81 4.86
CA ASN A 50 -16.82 -14.64 3.70
C ASN A 50 -15.30 -14.83 3.45
N ILE A 51 -14.49 -14.72 4.49
CA ILE A 51 -13.03 -14.71 4.35
C ILE A 51 -12.46 -15.98 3.72
N ASP A 52 -13.02 -17.16 4.03
CA ASP A 52 -12.55 -18.43 3.46
C ASP A 52 -12.71 -18.49 1.93
N SER A 53 -13.84 -18.00 1.41
CA SER A 53 -14.10 -17.92 -0.03
C SER A 53 -13.13 -16.96 -0.73
N MET A 54 -12.78 -15.87 -0.05
CA MET A 54 -11.90 -14.84 -0.59
C MET A 54 -10.44 -15.29 -0.56
N VAL A 55 -10.02 -15.98 0.50
CA VAL A 55 -8.72 -16.66 0.55
C VAL A 55 -8.62 -17.72 -0.55
N TRP A 56 -9.68 -18.52 -0.77
CA TRP A 56 -9.70 -19.49 -1.85
C TRP A 56 -9.54 -18.82 -3.22
N THR A 57 -10.24 -17.71 -3.45
CA THR A 57 -10.17 -16.92 -4.68
C THR A 57 -8.76 -16.35 -4.89
N ALA A 58 -8.17 -15.78 -3.85
CA ALA A 58 -6.81 -15.24 -3.90
C ALA A 58 -5.77 -16.32 -4.22
N LYS A 59 -5.83 -17.48 -3.56
CA LYS A 59 -4.93 -18.61 -3.85
C LYS A 59 -5.09 -19.14 -5.27
N ARG A 60 -6.31 -19.16 -5.80
CA ARG A 60 -6.58 -19.61 -7.16
C ARG A 60 -6.02 -18.64 -8.21
N SER A 61 -6.00 -17.35 -7.90
CA SER A 61 -5.44 -16.30 -8.75
C SER A 61 -3.91 -16.23 -8.67
N ALA A 62 -3.33 -16.69 -7.55
CA ALA A 62 -1.89 -16.67 -7.27
C ALA A 62 -1.10 -17.92 -7.72
N ARG A 63 -1.55 -18.61 -8.78
CA ARG A 63 -0.96 -19.87 -9.25
C ARG A 63 0.36 -19.71 -10.00
N GLU A 64 0.60 -18.55 -10.58
CA GLU A 64 1.78 -18.25 -11.39
C GLU A 64 2.53 -17.06 -10.79
N PRO A 65 3.19 -17.24 -9.63
CA PRO A 65 3.95 -16.17 -9.03
C PRO A 65 5.15 -15.78 -9.90
N LYS A 66 5.48 -14.49 -9.88
CA LYS A 66 6.60 -13.87 -10.59
C LYS A 66 7.41 -13.03 -9.61
N ASP A 67 8.55 -12.50 -10.07
CA ASP A 67 9.33 -11.51 -9.32
C ASP A 67 9.80 -12.00 -7.94
N GLY A 68 10.07 -13.31 -7.83
CA GLY A 68 10.54 -13.96 -6.60
C GLY A 68 9.47 -14.14 -5.51
N LEU A 69 8.21 -13.84 -5.81
CA LEU A 69 7.09 -14.09 -4.90
C LEU A 69 6.84 -15.59 -4.74
N THR A 70 6.39 -15.99 -3.56
CA THR A 70 5.73 -17.29 -3.37
C THR A 70 4.25 -17.19 -3.73
N SER A 71 3.57 -18.32 -3.94
CA SER A 71 2.11 -18.32 -4.15
C SER A 71 1.34 -17.73 -2.97
N ASP A 72 1.80 -17.91 -1.74
CA ASP A 72 1.15 -17.34 -0.55
C ASP A 72 1.37 -15.82 -0.44
N GLU A 73 2.57 -15.34 -0.77
CA GLU A 73 2.86 -13.89 -0.83
C GLU A 73 2.02 -13.21 -1.91
N LEU A 74 1.97 -13.78 -3.12
CA LEU A 74 1.11 -13.27 -4.20
C LEU A 74 -0.37 -13.32 -3.80
N ALA A 75 -0.83 -14.42 -3.19
CA ALA A 75 -2.21 -14.52 -2.72
C ALA A 75 -2.53 -13.46 -1.67
N SER A 76 -1.57 -13.09 -0.80
CA SER A 76 -1.78 -12.04 0.19
C SER A 76 -1.95 -10.66 -0.47
N ILE A 77 -1.16 -10.35 -1.51
CA ILE A 77 -1.31 -9.11 -2.27
C ILE A 77 -2.66 -9.08 -2.98
N TYR A 78 -3.03 -10.17 -3.64
CA TYR A 78 -4.32 -10.30 -4.31
C TYR A 78 -5.49 -10.13 -3.33
N LEU A 79 -5.44 -10.80 -2.16
CA LEU A 79 -6.47 -10.71 -1.13
C LEU A 79 -6.65 -9.28 -0.62
N TYR A 80 -5.55 -8.55 -0.41
CA TYR A 80 -5.60 -7.15 -0.01
C TYR A 80 -6.39 -6.30 -1.02
N THR A 81 -6.25 -6.57 -2.32
CA THR A 81 -6.90 -5.77 -3.37
C THR A 81 -8.33 -6.17 -3.71
N LEU A 82 -8.81 -7.32 -3.20
CA LEU A 82 -10.17 -7.80 -3.48
C LEU A 82 -11.23 -6.92 -2.81
N GLU A 83 -12.26 -6.56 -3.58
CA GLU A 83 -13.42 -5.82 -3.07
C GLU A 83 -14.54 -6.76 -2.59
N TRP A 84 -15.06 -6.46 -1.40
CA TRP A 84 -16.20 -7.16 -0.85
C TRP A 84 -17.49 -6.54 -1.39
N PRO A 85 -18.61 -7.29 -1.35
CA PRO A 85 -19.92 -6.74 -1.68
C PRO A 85 -20.28 -5.55 -0.78
N GLU A 86 -21.16 -4.69 -1.30
CA GLU A 86 -21.72 -3.57 -0.56
C GLU A 86 -22.31 -4.02 0.78
N GLY A 87 -22.11 -3.21 1.83
CA GLY A 87 -22.52 -3.53 3.20
C GLY A 87 -21.47 -4.26 4.04
N TYR A 88 -20.33 -4.64 3.46
CA TYR A 88 -19.21 -5.23 4.19
C TYR A 88 -17.90 -4.49 3.94
N ASP A 89 -17.08 -4.38 4.99
CA ASP A 89 -15.73 -3.87 4.85
C ASP A 89 -14.82 -4.92 4.20
N SER A 90 -14.26 -4.55 3.05
CA SER A 90 -13.23 -5.31 2.34
C SER A 90 -11.98 -5.51 3.22
N PHE A 91 -11.18 -6.53 2.91
CA PHE A 91 -10.04 -6.92 3.74
C PHE A 91 -9.04 -5.77 3.98
N TYR A 92 -8.74 -4.96 2.95
CA TYR A 92 -7.86 -3.79 3.11
C TYR A 92 -8.46 -2.74 4.05
N LYS A 93 -9.79 -2.50 4.04
CA LYS A 93 -10.44 -1.53 4.93
C LYS A 93 -10.23 -1.94 6.38
N LEU A 94 -10.49 -3.22 6.68
CA LEU A 94 -10.30 -3.77 8.01
C LEU A 94 -8.84 -3.66 8.48
N LEU A 95 -7.87 -4.02 7.62
CA LEU A 95 -6.46 -3.92 7.94
C LEU A 95 -6.03 -2.45 8.18
N ASN A 96 -6.39 -1.55 7.26
CA ASN A 96 -6.02 -0.14 7.35
C ASN A 96 -6.65 0.54 8.57
N GLN A 97 -7.89 0.19 8.94
CA GLN A 97 -8.50 0.64 10.20
C GLN A 97 -7.66 0.22 11.42
N LYS A 98 -7.10 -1.01 11.43
CA LYS A 98 -6.24 -1.45 12.54
C LYS A 98 -4.89 -0.74 12.55
N LEU A 99 -4.31 -0.49 11.38
CA LEU A 99 -3.04 0.23 11.24
C LEU A 99 -3.14 1.70 11.73
N ARG A 100 -4.25 2.38 11.41
CA ARG A 100 -4.54 3.76 11.85
C ARG A 100 -4.98 3.85 13.31
N SER A 101 -5.35 2.73 13.94
CA SER A 101 -5.85 2.73 15.31
C SER A 101 -4.77 3.08 16.34
N LYS A 102 -5.10 4.00 17.26
CA LYS A 102 -4.29 4.27 18.47
C LYS A 102 -4.16 3.04 19.37
N GLN A 103 -5.10 2.09 19.28
CA GLN A 103 -5.10 0.87 20.09
C GLN A 103 -4.26 -0.23 19.42
N ARG A 104 -2.93 -0.05 19.38
CA ARG A 104 -2.00 -0.95 18.67
C ARG A 104 -2.08 -2.43 19.06
N LYS A 105 -2.58 -2.75 20.26
CA LYS A 105 -2.88 -4.13 20.67
C LYS A 105 -3.83 -4.85 19.69
N HIS A 106 -4.76 -4.15 19.05
CA HIS A 106 -5.72 -4.72 18.10
C HIS A 106 -5.10 -5.07 16.74
N LEU A 107 -3.87 -4.62 16.48
CA LEU A 107 -3.12 -5.02 15.28
C LEU A 107 -2.42 -6.38 15.48
N LYS A 108 -2.20 -6.83 16.72
CA LYS A 108 -1.45 -8.08 17.00
C LYS A 108 -2.01 -9.33 16.30
N PRO A 109 -3.34 -9.55 16.21
CA PRO A 109 -3.88 -10.69 15.46
C PRO A 109 -3.49 -10.68 13.98
N TRP A 110 -3.21 -9.50 13.42
CA TRP A 110 -2.85 -9.29 12.00
C TRP A 110 -1.35 -9.47 11.73
N PHE A 111 -0.52 -9.67 12.75
CA PHE A 111 0.94 -9.68 12.59
C PHE A 111 1.43 -10.79 11.65
N SER A 112 0.85 -11.99 11.71
CA SER A 112 1.23 -13.08 10.81
C SER A 112 0.86 -12.79 9.36
N TYR A 113 -0.27 -12.14 9.13
CA TYR A 113 -0.64 -11.67 7.79
C TYR A 113 0.28 -10.53 7.33
N LEU A 114 0.55 -9.54 8.18
CA LEU A 114 1.47 -8.44 7.87
C LEU A 114 2.86 -8.96 7.53
N LYS A 115 3.37 -9.96 8.27
CA LYS A 115 4.64 -10.63 7.98
C LYS A 115 4.65 -11.19 6.55
N LEU A 116 3.63 -11.97 6.18
CA LEU A 116 3.51 -12.54 4.84
C LEU A 116 3.39 -11.47 3.75
N PHE A 117 2.46 -10.54 3.93
CA PHE A 117 2.15 -9.50 2.96
C PHE A 117 3.32 -8.55 2.73
N LEU A 118 3.97 -8.08 3.79
CA LEU A 118 5.14 -7.22 3.69
C LEU A 118 6.35 -7.97 3.15
N THR A 119 6.52 -9.26 3.46
CA THR A 119 7.59 -10.07 2.84
C THR A 119 7.44 -10.07 1.31
N GLY A 120 6.22 -10.25 0.79
CA GLY A 120 5.94 -10.15 -0.64
C GLY A 120 6.21 -8.75 -1.20
N LEU A 121 5.66 -7.70 -0.58
CA LEU A 121 5.83 -6.32 -1.06
C LEU A 121 7.30 -5.84 -1.04
N TYR A 122 8.12 -6.30 -0.08
CA TYR A 122 9.54 -5.94 -0.03
C TYR A 122 10.37 -6.58 -1.15
N LYS A 123 9.90 -7.68 -1.76
CA LYS A 123 10.55 -8.27 -2.95
C LYS A 123 10.30 -7.46 -4.22
N LEU A 124 9.20 -6.70 -4.26
CA LEU A 124 8.88 -5.86 -5.41
C LEU A 124 9.79 -4.63 -5.44
N PRO A 125 10.24 -4.19 -6.64
CA PRO A 125 11.04 -2.99 -6.77
C PRO A 125 10.26 -1.76 -6.29
N SER A 126 10.95 -0.86 -5.61
CA SER A 126 10.39 0.46 -5.29
C SER A 126 10.40 1.34 -6.53
N ILE A 127 9.29 2.03 -6.79
CA ILE A 127 9.19 3.02 -7.84
C ILE A 127 9.33 4.44 -7.28
N ARG A 128 10.06 5.28 -8.01
CA ARG A 128 10.24 6.69 -7.72
C ARG A 128 9.61 7.53 -8.82
N LYS A 129 8.43 8.09 -8.57
CA LYS A 129 7.70 8.95 -9.52
C LYS A 129 6.60 9.74 -8.81
N ASN A 130 6.03 10.70 -9.53
CA ASN A 130 4.82 11.38 -9.06
C ASN A 130 3.62 10.45 -9.19
N ILE A 131 2.85 10.33 -8.11
CA ILE A 131 1.63 9.52 -8.02
C ILE A 131 0.50 10.35 -7.45
N TRP A 132 -0.72 9.85 -7.65
CA TRP A 132 -1.95 10.52 -7.25
C TRP A 132 -2.80 9.63 -6.37
N ARG A 133 -3.41 10.23 -5.36
CA ARG A 133 -4.47 9.64 -4.53
C ARG A 133 -5.60 10.65 -4.41
N GLY A 134 -6.84 10.21 -4.41
CA GLY A 134 -7.96 11.10 -4.18
C GLY A 134 -8.80 10.59 -3.01
N ILE A 135 -9.38 11.49 -2.24
CA ILE A 135 -10.36 11.15 -1.22
C ILE A 135 -11.57 12.11 -1.28
N PRO A 136 -12.77 11.66 -0.85
CA PRO A 136 -13.92 12.53 -0.74
C PRO A 136 -13.75 13.56 0.37
N GLY A 137 -14.32 14.75 0.18
CA GLY A 137 -14.30 15.86 1.13
C GLY A 137 -13.03 16.71 1.10
N ASN A 138 -13.09 17.83 1.82
CA ASN A 138 -11.95 18.72 2.04
C ASN A 138 -11.18 18.32 3.31
N VAL A 139 -9.96 17.83 3.15
CA VAL A 139 -9.05 17.54 4.27
C VAL A 139 -7.77 18.38 4.26
N SER A 140 -7.68 19.38 3.39
CA SER A 140 -6.43 20.13 3.18
C SER A 140 -5.93 20.83 4.46
N HIS A 141 -6.87 21.20 5.34
CA HIS A 141 -6.60 21.77 6.67
C HIS A 141 -5.88 20.83 7.65
N LEU A 142 -5.87 19.51 7.39
CA LEU A 142 -5.11 18.55 8.20
C LEU A 142 -3.60 18.54 7.86
N TYR A 143 -3.24 19.14 6.73
CA TYR A 143 -1.89 19.12 6.17
C TYR A 143 -1.21 20.48 6.33
N GLU A 144 -0.93 20.87 7.57
CA GLU A 144 -0.16 22.10 7.90
C GLU A 144 1.32 21.83 8.17
N LYS A 145 1.67 20.58 8.46
CA LYS A 145 3.01 20.11 8.81
C LYS A 145 3.25 18.75 8.17
N ASP A 146 4.44 18.21 8.40
CA ASP A 146 4.75 16.83 8.10
C ASP A 146 3.72 15.86 8.69
N CYS A 147 3.48 14.75 7.98
CA CYS A 147 2.46 13.78 8.35
C CYS A 147 2.94 12.35 8.08
N ILE A 148 2.31 11.39 8.77
CA ILE A 148 2.54 9.96 8.58
C ILE A 148 1.23 9.31 8.18
N TRP A 149 1.24 8.57 7.08
CA TRP A 149 0.13 7.69 6.71
C TRP A 149 0.39 6.29 7.26
N TRP A 150 -0.37 5.90 8.28
CA TRP A 150 -0.15 4.64 9.00
C TRP A 150 -0.76 3.44 8.27
N GLY A 151 -1.81 3.65 7.48
CA GLY A 151 -2.37 2.63 6.61
C GLY A 151 -1.59 2.47 5.30
N PHE A 152 -1.79 1.35 4.63
CA PHE A 152 -1.41 1.24 3.23
C PHE A 152 -2.27 2.22 2.40
N SER A 153 -1.66 2.86 1.40
CA SER A 153 -2.37 3.85 0.58
C SER A 153 -2.30 3.50 -0.90
N SER A 154 -3.44 3.07 -1.47
CA SER A 154 -3.60 2.87 -2.90
C SER A 154 -3.57 4.21 -3.64
N CYS A 155 -2.70 4.28 -4.64
CA CYS A 155 -2.39 5.43 -5.47
C CYS A 155 -2.28 4.99 -6.93
N THR A 156 -2.27 5.93 -7.86
CA THR A 156 -2.16 5.65 -9.30
C THR A 156 -1.21 6.63 -9.97
N GLY A 157 -0.64 6.23 -11.11
CA GLY A 157 0.32 7.05 -11.85
C GLY A 157 -0.29 8.25 -12.57
N THR A 158 -1.62 8.33 -12.70
CA THR A 158 -2.26 9.40 -13.48
C THR A 158 -3.41 10.06 -12.73
N MET A 159 -3.50 11.38 -12.84
CA MET A 159 -4.62 12.16 -12.30
C MET A 159 -5.95 11.75 -12.93
N ALA A 160 -5.95 11.43 -14.23
CA ALA A 160 -7.15 11.01 -14.96
C ALA A 160 -7.81 9.76 -14.34
N THR A 161 -7.01 8.78 -13.91
CA THR A 161 -7.53 7.60 -13.20
C THR A 161 -8.17 7.99 -11.87
N VAL A 162 -7.57 8.91 -11.10
CA VAL A 162 -8.16 9.35 -9.83
C VAL A 162 -9.47 10.10 -10.01
N GLU A 163 -9.56 10.97 -11.01
CA GLU A 163 -10.78 11.74 -11.27
C GLU A 163 -12.00 10.87 -11.59
N GLN A 164 -11.79 9.67 -12.15
CA GLN A 164 -12.88 8.73 -12.44
C GLN A 164 -13.58 8.22 -11.18
N PHE A 165 -12.95 8.32 -10.01
CA PHE A 165 -13.54 7.88 -8.74
C PHE A 165 -14.45 8.92 -8.09
N PHE A 166 -14.55 10.15 -8.63
CA PHE A 166 -15.30 11.24 -8.03
C PHE A 166 -16.39 11.77 -8.94
N ASP A 167 -17.53 12.11 -8.34
CA ASP A 167 -18.44 13.08 -8.93
C ASP A 167 -17.76 14.46 -8.90
N ARG A 168 -17.61 15.10 -10.05
CA ARG A 168 -16.97 16.43 -10.15
C ARG A 168 -17.73 17.52 -9.43
N SER A 169 -18.99 17.30 -9.03
CA SER A 169 -19.77 18.23 -8.22
C SER A 169 -19.49 18.12 -6.72
N SER A 170 -18.95 16.99 -6.23
CA SER A 170 -18.66 16.80 -4.82
C SER A 170 -17.30 17.39 -4.41
N GLU A 171 -17.21 17.83 -3.15
CA GLU A 171 -15.94 18.19 -2.55
C GLU A 171 -15.00 16.99 -2.52
N ARG A 172 -13.76 17.21 -2.92
CA ARG A 172 -12.72 16.18 -2.97
C ARG A 172 -11.34 16.77 -2.75
N THR A 173 -10.47 15.97 -2.16
CA THR A 173 -9.05 16.29 -2.00
C THR A 173 -8.22 15.34 -2.86
N LEU A 174 -7.36 15.88 -3.72
CA LEU A 174 -6.36 15.13 -4.46
C LEU A 174 -4.97 15.36 -3.85
N PHE A 175 -4.24 14.27 -3.67
CA PHE A 175 -2.85 14.29 -3.27
C PHE A 175 -1.98 14.08 -4.49
N LEU A 176 -1.11 15.06 -4.76
CA LEU A 176 0.05 14.88 -5.63
C LEU A 176 1.20 14.46 -4.72
N ILE A 177 1.81 13.30 -4.98
CA ILE A 177 2.84 12.73 -4.12
C ILE A 177 4.11 12.49 -4.92
N GLU A 178 5.19 13.18 -4.57
CA GLU A 178 6.54 12.81 -5.01
C GLU A 178 6.98 11.55 -4.25
N CYS A 179 6.69 10.38 -4.82
CA CYS A 179 6.89 9.09 -4.16
C CYS A 179 8.30 8.54 -4.41
N ILE A 180 8.86 7.89 -3.38
CA ILE A 180 10.17 7.22 -3.42
C ILE A 180 10.11 5.71 -3.15
N ASN A 181 9.10 5.20 -2.42
CA ASN A 181 9.00 3.77 -2.05
C ASN A 181 7.70 3.09 -2.49
N GLY A 182 7.02 3.61 -3.50
CA GLY A 182 5.79 3.01 -4.02
C GLY A 182 6.04 1.61 -4.56
N LYS A 183 5.08 0.70 -4.38
CA LYS A 183 5.11 -0.65 -4.95
C LYS A 183 4.10 -0.75 -6.08
N ASP A 184 4.57 -0.97 -7.31
CA ASP A 184 3.67 -1.26 -8.42
C ASP A 184 3.07 -2.66 -8.21
N ILE A 185 1.77 -2.71 -7.95
CA ILE A 185 1.06 -3.95 -7.69
C ILE A 185 0.07 -4.31 -8.80
N LYS A 186 0.12 -3.64 -9.95
CA LYS A 186 -0.80 -3.88 -11.08
C LYS A 186 -0.86 -5.35 -11.47
N ALA A 187 0.29 -6.02 -11.58
CA ALA A 187 0.38 -7.41 -12.02
C ALA A 187 -0.05 -8.44 -10.95
N TYR A 188 -0.31 -7.99 -9.72
CA TYR A 188 -0.61 -8.85 -8.56
C TYR A 188 -1.97 -8.52 -7.93
N SER A 189 -2.64 -7.49 -8.42
CA SER A 189 -3.93 -7.00 -7.96
C SER A 189 -5.07 -7.78 -8.61
N ALA A 190 -6.23 -7.81 -7.95
CA ALA A 190 -7.50 -8.27 -8.52
C ALA A 190 -8.05 -7.33 -9.62
N HIS A 191 -7.39 -6.19 -9.84
CA HIS A 191 -7.80 -5.13 -10.75
C HIS A 191 -6.60 -4.71 -11.62
N ASP A 192 -6.51 -5.27 -12.82
CA ASP A 192 -5.37 -5.11 -13.73
C ASP A 192 -5.41 -3.80 -14.55
N ASP A 193 -6.54 -3.10 -14.56
CA ASP A 193 -6.78 -1.86 -15.29
C ASP A 193 -6.42 -0.59 -14.48
N GLU A 194 -6.29 -0.70 -13.15
CA GLU A 194 -6.18 0.46 -12.26
C GLU A 194 -4.75 1.02 -12.12
N ASN A 195 -3.74 0.33 -12.68
CA ASN A 195 -2.32 0.68 -12.57
C ASN A 195 -1.91 1.05 -11.13
N GLU A 196 -2.34 0.22 -10.18
CA GLU A 196 -2.28 0.52 -8.75
C GLU A 196 -0.85 0.52 -8.22
N ILE A 197 -0.55 1.57 -7.47
CA ILE A 197 0.71 1.78 -6.76
C ILE A 197 0.38 1.85 -5.28
N LEU A 198 0.95 0.94 -4.51
CA LEU A 198 0.71 0.87 -3.08
C LEU A 198 1.85 1.57 -2.32
N LEU A 199 1.49 2.56 -1.51
CA LEU A 199 2.39 3.11 -0.50
C LEU A 199 2.36 2.23 0.76
N MET A 200 3.54 1.99 1.31
CA MET A 200 3.75 1.21 2.53
C MET A 200 3.21 1.95 3.77
N PRO A 201 2.78 1.23 4.82
CA PRO A 201 2.31 1.84 6.05
C PRO A 201 3.45 2.53 6.78
N GLY A 202 3.16 3.64 7.44
CA GLY A 202 4.17 4.48 8.07
C GLY A 202 4.95 5.35 7.08
N ALA A 203 4.42 5.58 5.87
CA ALA A 203 5.02 6.52 4.92
C ALA A 203 5.00 7.93 5.51
N TYR A 204 6.16 8.60 5.47
CA TYR A 204 6.36 9.93 6.05
C TYR A 204 6.44 10.96 4.93
N PHE A 205 5.69 12.06 5.10
CA PHE A 205 5.57 13.09 4.08
C PHE A 205 5.83 14.47 4.65
N THR A 206 6.52 15.29 3.87
CA THR A 206 6.52 16.75 4.05
C THR A 206 5.47 17.36 3.15
N VAL A 207 4.70 18.31 3.70
CA VAL A 207 3.75 19.11 2.93
C VAL A 207 4.53 20.19 2.19
N ILE A 208 4.48 20.14 0.85
CA ILE A 208 5.17 21.08 -0.02
C ILE A 208 4.28 22.29 -0.31
N ASP A 209 3.01 22.05 -0.66
CA ASP A 209 2.08 23.12 -1.00
C ASP A 209 0.61 22.65 -0.89
N LYS A 210 -0.31 23.60 -0.82
CA LYS A 210 -1.75 23.39 -0.90
C LYS A 210 -2.39 24.43 -1.80
N TYR A 211 -3.21 23.99 -2.74
CA TYR A 211 -3.93 24.90 -3.61
C TYR A 211 -5.34 24.38 -3.95
N SER A 212 -6.27 25.30 -4.20
CA SER A 212 -7.65 24.99 -4.55
C SER A 212 -7.95 25.57 -5.94
N PRO A 213 -7.77 24.80 -7.03
CA PRO A 213 -7.96 25.30 -8.38
C PRO A 213 -9.45 25.46 -8.78
N ALA A 214 -10.38 24.93 -7.99
CA ALA A 214 -11.83 25.08 -8.17
C ALA A 214 -12.56 24.94 -6.83
N ASP A 215 -13.78 25.45 -6.71
CA ASP A 215 -14.53 25.55 -5.45
C ASP A 215 -14.66 24.25 -4.65
N ASN A 216 -14.66 23.10 -5.32
CA ASN A 216 -14.83 21.79 -4.70
C ASN A 216 -13.63 20.84 -4.89
N LEU A 217 -12.49 21.38 -5.31
CA LEU A 217 -11.28 20.61 -5.55
C LEU A 217 -10.12 21.19 -4.75
N TYR A 218 -9.63 20.41 -3.81
CA TYR A 218 -8.46 20.76 -3.02
C TYR A 218 -7.29 19.87 -3.43
N ILE A 219 -6.11 20.46 -3.62
CA ILE A 219 -4.90 19.71 -3.95
C ILE A 219 -3.88 19.92 -2.84
N VAL A 220 -3.36 18.81 -2.32
CA VAL A 220 -2.27 18.77 -1.34
C VAL A 220 -1.05 18.15 -2.02
N HIS A 221 0.04 18.90 -2.11
CA HIS A 221 1.30 18.42 -2.65
C HIS A 221 2.18 17.88 -1.50
N LEU A 222 2.51 16.61 -1.57
CA LEU A 222 3.33 15.89 -0.61
C LEU A 222 4.62 15.40 -1.25
N ARG A 223 5.70 15.38 -0.46
CA ARG A 223 6.93 14.67 -0.81
C ARG A 223 7.19 13.57 0.20
N GLU A 224 7.36 12.35 -0.28
CA GLU A 224 7.75 11.24 0.57
C GLU A 224 9.22 11.38 0.97
N GLU A 225 9.50 11.30 2.27
CA GLU A 225 10.85 11.42 2.83
C GLU A 225 11.16 10.27 3.79
N SER A 226 12.45 10.09 4.09
CA SER A 226 12.86 9.15 5.12
C SER A 226 12.50 9.71 6.50
N PRO A 227 11.78 8.97 7.36
CA PRO A 227 11.47 9.44 8.69
C PRO A 227 12.73 9.54 9.56
N PRO A 228 12.72 10.35 10.63
CA PRO A 228 13.86 10.49 11.54
C PRO A 228 14.19 9.21 12.33
N TYR A 229 13.28 8.24 12.35
CA TYR A 229 13.47 6.90 12.91
C TYR A 229 12.61 5.89 12.13
N GLN A 230 12.96 4.61 12.22
CA GLN A 230 12.26 3.55 11.49
C GLN A 230 10.81 3.41 11.97
N LEU A 231 9.85 3.72 11.10
CA LEU A 231 8.41 3.62 11.38
C LEU A 231 7.83 2.23 11.05
N LEU A 232 8.48 1.49 10.16
CA LEU A 232 8.12 0.14 9.75
C LEU A 232 9.38 -0.74 9.79
N GLU A 233 9.42 -1.70 10.71
CA GLU A 233 10.50 -2.70 10.80
C GLU A 233 10.49 -3.55 9.52
N PRO A 234 11.61 -3.83 8.83
CA PRO A 234 11.62 -4.71 7.66
C PRO A 234 11.18 -6.14 8.03
N PRO A 235 10.47 -6.85 7.13
CA PRO A 235 9.98 -8.19 7.44
C PRO A 235 11.09 -9.25 7.51
N PHE A 236 12.32 -8.94 7.10
CA PHE A 236 13.47 -9.84 7.17
C PHE A 236 14.76 -9.02 7.23
N ASP A 237 15.87 -9.67 7.60
CA ASP A 237 17.17 -9.01 7.70
C ASP A 237 17.72 -8.64 6.31
N LEU A 238 17.67 -7.34 6.00
CA LEU A 238 18.13 -6.78 4.74
C LEU A 238 19.65 -6.84 4.56
N THR A 239 20.43 -7.07 5.64
CA THR A 239 21.90 -7.14 5.54
C THR A 239 22.39 -8.34 4.73
N SER A 240 21.56 -9.37 4.57
CA SER A 240 21.87 -10.58 3.82
C SER A 240 21.68 -10.46 2.29
N VAL A 241 20.99 -9.42 1.82
CA VAL A 241 20.55 -9.29 0.40
C VAL A 241 21.61 -8.59 -0.48
N ASN A 242 22.57 -7.87 0.10
CA ASN A 242 23.55 -7.08 -0.66
C ASN A 242 24.75 -7.87 -1.23
N THR A 243 24.76 -9.20 -1.13
CA THR A 243 25.95 -10.00 -1.52
C THR A 243 25.97 -10.45 -2.99
N THR A 244 24.93 -10.20 -3.79
CA THR A 244 24.78 -10.84 -5.12
C THR A 244 24.70 -9.90 -6.32
N THR A 245 25.18 -8.65 -6.22
CA THR A 245 25.31 -7.76 -7.39
C THR A 245 26.74 -7.23 -7.53
N VAL A 246 27.68 -8.14 -7.84
CA VAL A 246 28.94 -7.74 -8.47
C VAL A 246 28.67 -7.59 -9.96
N LEU A 247 28.57 -6.34 -10.40
CA LEU A 247 28.57 -5.97 -11.83
C LEU A 247 29.81 -6.57 -12.54
N PRO A 248 29.67 -7.20 -13.71
CA PRO A 248 30.83 -7.61 -14.49
C PRO A 248 31.59 -6.37 -14.97
N LYS A 249 32.90 -6.33 -14.70
CA LYS A 249 33.81 -5.30 -15.22
C LYS A 249 33.71 -5.24 -16.74
N SER A 250 33.44 -4.05 -17.27
CA SER A 250 33.53 -3.76 -18.70
C SER A 250 34.97 -4.01 -19.18
N GLN A 251 35.13 -4.89 -20.17
CA GLN A 251 36.39 -5.02 -20.91
C GLN A 251 36.67 -3.72 -21.68
N ALA A 252 37.88 -3.20 -21.51
CA ALA A 252 38.38 -2.03 -22.20
C ALA A 252 38.45 -2.28 -23.71
N ALA A 253 37.96 -1.33 -24.49
CA ALA A 253 38.14 -1.27 -25.92
C ALA A 253 39.63 -1.06 -26.25
N SER A 254 40.16 -1.92 -27.10
CA SER A 254 41.48 -1.77 -27.73
C SER A 254 41.46 -0.63 -28.75
N GLU A 255 42.39 0.30 -28.64
CA GLU A 255 42.70 1.33 -29.64
C GLU A 255 43.16 0.72 -30.98
N PRO A 256 42.86 1.35 -32.13
CA PRO A 256 43.43 0.96 -33.40
C PRO A 256 44.84 1.55 -33.56
N THR A 257 45.81 0.69 -33.86
CA THR A 257 47.15 1.09 -34.29
C THR A 257 47.11 1.55 -35.74
N ALA A 258 47.75 2.69 -36.03
CA ALA A 258 48.19 3.10 -37.36
C ALA A 258 49.61 2.59 -37.63
#